data_AF-A0A536XSX7-F1
#
_entry.id   AF-A0A536XSX7-F1
#
_cell.length_a   1.000
_cell.length_b   1.000
_cell.length_c   1.000
_cell.angle_alpha   90.00
_cell.angle_beta   90.00
_cell.angle_gamma   90.00
#
_symmetry.space_group_name_H-M   'P 1'
#
loop_
_entity.id
_entity.type
_entity.pdbx_description
1 polymer ?
#
loop_
_entity_poly.entity_id
_entity_poly.type
_entity_poly.pdbx_seq_one_letter_code
_entity_poly.pdbx_strand_id
1 'polypeptide(L)'
;MRIIIAAVCALPFAVAVAAEDFPMPRMLKGMDKGQWKVDILEHSEAKPGQKMPAMTMCTDNLMKQAKEHQAAAKSKDKCTQRLLKDGSDEAVMETACPKRTVVTTMKREGSKSVLADIKSTGEHPMNMKMRYTHLGPCREGQAAMSFDKNSEQCKKIQASMANMDPAQRCAGAGANREQCEKMMRQQIAQAKAMCN
;
A
#
# COMPACT_ATOMS: atom_id res chain seq x y z
N MET A 1 -16.17 -11.22 15.57
CA MET A 1 -16.15 -10.93 14.13
C MET A 1 -14.70 -10.65 13.72
N ARG A 2 -14.00 -11.65 13.17
CA ARG A 2 -12.60 -11.51 12.74
C ARG A 2 -12.61 -10.74 11.43
N ILE A 3 -12.37 -9.44 11.48
CA ILE A 3 -12.06 -8.66 10.29
C ILE A 3 -10.67 -9.09 9.88
N ILE A 4 -10.60 -10.06 8.97
CA ILE A 4 -9.39 -10.31 8.18
C ILE A 4 -9.26 -9.07 7.31
N ILE A 5 -8.52 -8.07 7.80
CA ILE A 5 -7.98 -7.03 6.93
C ILE A 5 -7.05 -7.82 6.02
N ALA A 6 -7.49 -8.07 4.79
CA ALA A 6 -6.67 -8.65 3.73
C ALA A 6 -5.56 -7.64 3.41
N ALA A 7 -4.55 -7.61 4.27
CA ALA A 7 -3.34 -6.86 4.13
C ALA A 7 -2.37 -7.61 3.20
N VAL A 8 -2.77 -7.85 1.95
CA VAL A 8 -1.84 -8.27 0.88
C VAL A 8 -2.34 -7.79 -0.51
N CYS A 9 -2.80 -6.55 -0.61
CA CYS A 9 -2.59 -5.82 -1.87
C CYS A 9 -1.21 -5.19 -1.75
N ALA A 10 -0.19 -6.03 -1.95
CA ALA A 10 1.15 -5.57 -2.27
C ALA A 10 1.02 -4.77 -3.57
N LEU A 11 0.79 -3.46 -3.43
CA LEU A 11 0.82 -2.53 -4.54
C LEU A 11 2.16 -2.76 -5.24
N PRO A 12 2.20 -2.83 -6.58
CA PRO A 12 3.46 -3.03 -7.31
C PRO A 12 4.48 -1.91 -7.01
N PHE A 13 4.04 -0.80 -6.41
CA PHE A 13 4.89 0.27 -5.89
C PHE A 13 5.58 -0.03 -4.55
N ALA A 14 5.08 -0.98 -3.75
CA ALA A 14 5.55 -1.26 -2.38
C ALA A 14 6.46 -2.50 -2.27
N VAL A 15 6.60 -3.31 -3.33
CA VAL A 15 7.52 -4.47 -3.36
C VAL A 15 8.79 -4.17 -4.17
N ALA A 16 9.06 -2.89 -4.48
CA ALA A 16 10.20 -2.44 -5.27
C ALA A 16 11.54 -2.48 -4.50
N VAL A 17 11.66 -3.33 -3.48
CA VAL A 17 12.77 -3.25 -2.53
C VAL A 17 13.27 -4.65 -2.20
N ALA A 18 13.64 -5.36 -3.26
CA ALA A 18 14.73 -6.32 -3.21
C ALA A 18 15.66 -6.00 -4.40
N ALA A 19 16.92 -5.75 -4.07
CA ALA A 19 18.01 -5.42 -4.98
C ALA A 19 18.05 -3.98 -5.53
N GLU A 20 19.26 -3.45 -5.50
CA GLU A 20 19.72 -2.29 -6.26
C GLU A 20 19.25 -2.38 -7.72
N ASP A 21 18.90 -1.24 -8.32
CA ASP A 21 18.53 -1.09 -9.73
C ASP A 21 17.25 -1.80 -10.22
N PHE A 22 16.12 -1.64 -9.55
CA PHE A 22 14.86 -1.84 -10.27
C PHE A 22 14.62 -0.68 -11.23
N PRO A 23 14.59 -0.91 -12.57
CA PRO A 23 14.43 0.17 -13.52
C PRO A 23 13.04 0.79 -13.33
N MET A 24 13.01 2.01 -12.80
CA MET A 24 11.79 2.81 -12.80
C MET A 24 11.34 2.94 -14.26
N PRO A 25 10.10 2.54 -14.59
CA PRO A 25 9.61 2.65 -15.95
C PRO A 25 9.82 4.05 -16.50
N ARG A 26 10.24 4.18 -17.77
CA ARG A 26 10.46 5.47 -18.43
C ARG A 26 9.22 6.35 -18.35
N MET A 27 8.04 5.74 -18.44
CA MET A 27 6.76 6.44 -18.28
C MET A 27 6.53 7.05 -16.89
N LEU A 28 7.34 6.74 -15.88
CA LEU A 28 7.27 7.35 -14.55
C LEU A 28 8.40 8.35 -14.29
N LYS A 29 9.37 8.47 -15.22
CA LYS A 29 10.45 9.44 -15.10
C LYS A 29 9.89 10.86 -15.06
N GLY A 30 10.26 11.64 -14.05
CA GLY A 30 9.73 12.98 -13.81
C GLY A 30 8.42 13.02 -13.01
N MET A 31 7.87 11.86 -12.61
CA MET A 31 6.68 11.76 -11.74
C MET A 31 7.03 11.25 -10.33
N ASP A 32 8.32 11.13 -10.04
CA ASP A 32 8.89 10.06 -9.23
C ASP A 32 8.63 10.15 -7.72
N LYS A 33 8.03 11.24 -7.22
CA LYS A 33 7.90 11.50 -5.78
C LYS A 33 6.63 12.26 -5.42
N GLY A 34 6.20 12.09 -4.18
CA GLY A 34 5.09 12.82 -3.59
C GLY A 34 3.83 12.01 -3.34
N GLN A 35 2.74 12.75 -3.23
CA GLN A 35 1.43 12.25 -2.87
C GLN A 35 0.66 11.81 -4.12
N TRP A 36 0.07 10.63 -4.06
CA TRP A 36 -0.71 10.02 -5.13
C TRP A 36 -2.06 9.59 -4.59
N LYS A 37 -3.15 10.03 -5.22
CA LYS A 37 -4.46 9.42 -5.03
C LYS A 37 -4.53 8.13 -5.83
N VAL A 38 -5.04 7.07 -5.22
CA VAL A 38 -5.26 5.76 -5.84
C VAL A 38 -6.76 5.47 -5.80
N ASP A 39 -7.39 5.48 -6.96
CA ASP A 39 -8.78 5.11 -7.14
C ASP A 39 -8.85 3.68 -7.67
N ILE A 40 -9.41 2.75 -6.90
CA ILE A 40 -9.64 1.36 -7.36
C ILE A 40 -10.91 1.34 -8.20
N LEU A 41 -10.74 1.13 -9.51
CA LEU A 41 -11.82 1.16 -10.50
C LEU A 41 -12.51 -0.20 -10.63
N GLU A 42 -11.73 -1.29 -10.62
CA GLU A 42 -12.22 -2.65 -10.74
C GLU A 42 -11.42 -3.55 -9.78
N HIS A 43 -12.09 -4.52 -9.16
CA HIS A 43 -11.46 -5.55 -8.33
C HIS A 43 -12.28 -6.83 -8.47
N SER A 44 -11.65 -7.93 -8.89
CA SER A 44 -12.36 -9.18 -9.24
C SER A 44 -13.14 -9.81 -8.07
N GLU A 45 -12.71 -9.55 -6.83
CA GLU A 45 -13.39 -10.06 -5.63
C GLU A 45 -14.40 -9.06 -5.01
N ALA A 46 -14.52 -7.85 -5.57
CA ALA A 46 -15.48 -6.89 -5.05
C ALA A 46 -16.91 -7.35 -5.39
N LYS A 47 -17.82 -7.24 -4.41
CA LYS A 47 -19.24 -7.50 -4.66
C LYS A 47 -19.78 -6.49 -5.69
N PRO A 48 -20.75 -6.87 -6.54
CA PRO A 48 -21.40 -5.92 -7.44
C PRO A 48 -21.90 -4.68 -6.68
N GLY A 49 -21.51 -3.49 -7.14
CA GLY A 49 -21.86 -2.22 -6.51
C GLY A 49 -21.02 -1.82 -5.29
N GLN A 50 -20.10 -2.68 -4.82
CA GLN A 50 -19.17 -2.33 -3.75
C GLN A 50 -18.11 -1.35 -4.26
N LYS A 51 -18.24 -0.08 -3.86
CA LYS A 51 -17.19 0.92 -4.11
C LYS A 51 -16.01 0.68 -3.19
N MET A 52 -14.85 0.45 -3.78
CA MET A 52 -13.59 0.41 -3.06
C MET A 52 -13.18 1.84 -2.65
N PRO A 53 -12.57 2.01 -1.47
CA PRO A 53 -12.15 3.33 -1.03
C PRO A 53 -11.05 3.88 -1.92
N ALA A 54 -11.12 5.18 -2.18
CA ALA A 54 -9.95 5.91 -2.64
C ALA A 54 -8.90 5.94 -1.51
N MET A 55 -7.65 5.77 -1.90
CA MET A 55 -6.51 5.87 -1.00
C MET A 55 -5.60 7.01 -1.43
N THR A 56 -4.76 7.45 -0.52
CA THR A 56 -3.66 8.36 -0.79
C THR A 56 -2.38 7.68 -0.35
N MET A 57 -1.41 7.63 -1.26
CA MET A 57 -0.08 7.09 -1.03
C MET A 57 0.95 8.22 -1.05
N CYS A 58 1.86 8.25 -0.08
CA CYS A 58 3.06 9.07 -0.15
C CYS A 58 4.24 8.17 -0.55
N THR A 59 4.76 8.33 -1.76
CA THR A 59 5.82 7.46 -2.26
C THR A 59 7.13 7.66 -1.49
N ASP A 60 7.45 8.88 -1.06
CA ASP A 60 8.64 9.16 -0.25
C ASP A 60 8.65 8.39 1.07
N ASN A 61 7.52 8.40 1.79
CA ASN A 61 7.39 7.70 3.06
C ASN A 61 7.28 6.19 2.88
N LEU A 62 6.64 5.73 1.79
CA LEU A 62 6.62 4.31 1.43
C LEU A 62 8.04 3.79 1.16
N MET A 63 8.83 4.52 0.39
CA MET A 63 10.22 4.14 0.09
C MET A 63 11.11 4.17 1.33
N LYS A 64 10.93 5.17 2.21
CA LYS A 64 11.63 5.22 3.50
C LYS A 64 11.28 4.00 4.35
N GLN A 65 10.00 3.72 4.53
CA GLN A 65 9.51 2.57 5.31
C GLN A 65 10.03 1.25 4.74
N ALA A 66 10.03 1.09 3.42
CA ALA A 66 10.49 -0.14 2.79
C ALA A 66 12.01 -0.37 2.96
N LYS A 67 12.82 0.70 2.93
CA LYS A 67 14.26 0.62 3.27
C LYS A 67 14.48 0.20 4.73
N GLU A 68 13.68 0.73 5.65
CA GLU A 68 13.76 0.38 7.08
C GLU A 68 13.39 -1.10 7.30
N HIS A 69 12.39 -1.63 6.59
CA HIS A 69 12.00 -3.04 6.69
C HIS A 69 12.90 -4.02 5.92
N GLN A 70 13.60 -3.56 4.88
CA GLN A 70 14.60 -4.37 4.18
C GLN A 70 15.73 -4.85 5.11
N ALA A 71 16.15 -4.01 6.06
CA ALA A 71 17.15 -4.39 7.04
C ALA A 71 16.69 -5.57 7.93
N ALA A 72 15.38 -5.79 8.03
CA ALA A 72 14.77 -6.85 8.84
C ALA A 72 14.35 -8.10 8.02
N ALA A 73 14.14 -7.98 6.70
CA ALA A 73 13.59 -9.05 5.86
C ALA A 73 14.68 -9.88 5.15
N LYS A 74 15.31 -10.80 5.88
CA LYS A 74 16.13 -11.90 5.30
C LYS A 74 15.28 -13.08 4.81
N SER A 75 14.18 -12.86 4.07
CA SER A 75 13.21 -13.94 3.78
C SER A 75 13.33 -14.56 2.38
N LYS A 76 13.88 -15.78 2.39
CA LYS A 76 13.77 -17.01 1.57
C LYS A 76 12.82 -17.16 0.36
N ASP A 77 11.95 -16.22 0.00
CA ASP A 77 11.11 -16.37 -1.21
C ASP A 77 11.72 -15.62 -2.39
N LYS A 78 12.30 -16.40 -3.32
CA LYS A 78 12.94 -15.91 -4.55
C LYS A 78 11.89 -15.46 -5.56
N CYS A 79 11.17 -14.38 -5.27
CA CYS A 79 10.42 -13.69 -6.31
C CYS A 79 11.42 -12.99 -7.24
N THR A 80 11.27 -13.19 -8.55
CA THR A 80 11.99 -12.42 -9.56
C THR A 80 11.06 -11.33 -10.09
N GLN A 81 11.63 -10.19 -10.43
CA GLN A 81 10.89 -9.10 -11.03
C GLN A 81 11.55 -8.75 -12.37
N ARG A 82 10.75 -8.43 -13.39
CA ARG A 82 11.25 -8.06 -14.71
C ARG A 82 10.37 -7.01 -15.38
N LEU A 83 11.00 -6.14 -16.15
CA LEU A 83 10.30 -5.17 -17.00
C LEU A 83 10.12 -5.80 -18.39
N LEU A 84 8.88 -6.16 -18.71
CA LEU A 84 8.50 -6.77 -19.99
C LEU A 84 8.37 -5.74 -21.11
N LYS A 85 7.98 -4.51 -20.77
CA LYS A 85 7.86 -3.37 -21.69
C LYS A 85 8.19 -2.08 -20.95
N ASP A 86 8.96 -1.20 -21.59
CA ASP A 86 9.45 0.06 -21.01
C ASP A 86 9.31 1.22 -22.02
N GLY A 87 8.08 1.67 -22.23
CA GLY A 87 7.76 2.81 -23.11
C GLY A 87 7.62 4.13 -22.35
N SER A 88 7.47 5.22 -23.10
CA SER A 88 7.17 6.57 -22.58
C SER A 88 5.76 6.71 -22.01
N ASP A 89 4.82 5.93 -22.54
CA ASP A 89 3.38 6.03 -22.23
C ASP A 89 2.81 4.75 -21.65
N GLU A 90 3.56 3.65 -21.71
CA GLU A 90 3.13 2.35 -21.25
C GLU A 90 4.32 1.52 -20.77
N ALA A 91 4.14 0.83 -19.66
CA ALA A 91 5.11 -0.11 -19.14
C ALA A 91 4.40 -1.37 -18.65
N VAL A 92 5.06 -2.51 -18.79
CA VAL A 92 4.56 -3.79 -18.30
C VAL A 92 5.62 -4.39 -17.42
N MET A 93 5.28 -4.60 -16.15
CA MET A 93 6.14 -5.24 -15.16
C MET A 93 5.57 -6.60 -14.81
N GLU A 94 6.45 -7.56 -14.54
CA GLU A 94 6.08 -8.84 -14.00
C GLU A 94 6.86 -9.10 -12.71
N THR A 95 6.15 -9.62 -11.70
CA THR A 95 6.74 -10.24 -10.52
C THR A 95 6.37 -11.71 -10.52
N ALA A 96 7.35 -12.59 -10.68
CA ALA A 96 7.18 -14.04 -10.67
C ALA A 96 7.72 -14.62 -9.36
N CYS A 97 6.84 -15.19 -8.56
CA CYS A 97 7.15 -15.96 -7.35
C CYS A 97 6.82 -17.44 -7.60
N PRO A 98 7.37 -18.40 -6.81
CA PRO A 98 7.17 -19.83 -7.05
C PRO A 98 5.71 -20.31 -7.21
N LYS A 99 4.75 -19.63 -6.58
CA LYS A 99 3.32 -19.99 -6.59
C LYS A 99 2.40 -18.93 -7.21
N ARG A 100 2.96 -17.81 -7.66
CA ARG A 100 2.18 -16.63 -8.03
C ARG A 100 2.96 -15.79 -9.03
N THR A 101 2.31 -15.39 -10.11
CA THR A 101 2.83 -14.36 -11.01
C THR A 101 1.90 -13.16 -10.98
N VAL A 102 2.46 -11.96 -10.90
CA VAL A 102 1.72 -10.71 -10.97
C VAL A 102 2.24 -9.93 -12.17
N VAL A 103 1.36 -9.66 -13.14
CA VAL A 103 1.63 -8.75 -14.26
C VAL A 103 0.93 -7.43 -13.97
N THR A 104 1.70 -6.34 -14.02
CA THR A 104 1.19 -4.97 -13.87
C THR A 104 1.43 -4.23 -15.18
N THR A 105 0.36 -3.86 -15.87
CA THR A 105 0.40 -2.96 -17.02
C THR A 105 0.06 -1.55 -16.56
N MET A 106 0.98 -0.61 -16.76
CA MET A 106 0.78 0.81 -16.47
C MET A 106 0.66 1.57 -17.78
N LYS A 107 -0.27 2.51 -17.85
CA LYS A 107 -0.49 3.40 -18.99
C LYS A 107 -0.67 4.83 -18.53
N ARG A 108 0.06 5.76 -19.13
CA ARG A 108 -0.08 7.19 -18.90
C ARG A 108 -1.41 7.66 -19.49
N GLU A 109 -2.27 8.23 -18.67
CA GLU A 109 -3.52 8.88 -19.11
C GLU A 109 -3.35 10.41 -19.21
N GLY A 110 -2.30 10.96 -18.60
CA GLY A 110 -1.96 12.38 -18.69
C GLY A 110 -0.67 12.74 -17.96
N SER A 111 -0.41 14.03 -17.77
CA SER A 111 0.78 14.52 -17.08
C SER A 111 0.83 14.17 -15.59
N LYS A 112 -0.33 13.90 -14.98
CA LYS A 112 -0.48 13.55 -13.55
C LYS A 112 -1.26 12.25 -13.31
N SER A 113 -1.65 11.53 -14.36
CA SER A 113 -2.52 10.35 -14.24
C SER A 113 -1.91 9.12 -14.89
N VAL A 114 -1.94 8.00 -14.17
CA VAL A 114 -1.51 6.68 -14.65
C VAL A 114 -2.60 5.65 -14.32
N LEU A 115 -3.03 4.90 -15.32
CA LEU A 115 -3.88 3.74 -15.15
C LEU A 115 -3.00 2.51 -14.97
N ALA A 116 -3.28 1.68 -13.97
CA ALA A 116 -2.64 0.39 -13.77
C ALA A 116 -3.69 -0.72 -13.85
N ASP A 117 -3.37 -1.77 -14.59
CA ASP A 117 -4.11 -3.03 -14.65
C ASP A 117 -3.20 -4.12 -14.08
N ILE A 118 -3.66 -4.78 -13.02
CA ILE A 118 -2.92 -5.79 -12.28
C ILE A 118 -3.65 -7.11 -12.46
N LYS A 119 -2.92 -8.11 -12.94
CA LYS A 119 -3.39 -9.48 -13.08
C LYS A 119 -2.48 -10.40 -12.30
N SER A 120 -3.06 -11.18 -11.40
CA SER A 120 -2.36 -12.14 -10.57
C SER A 120 -2.84 -13.54 -10.87
N THR A 121 -1.91 -14.48 -11.00
CA THR A 121 -2.17 -15.93 -11.02
C THR A 121 -1.91 -16.55 -9.65
N GLY A 122 -2.21 -17.84 -9.49
CA GLY A 122 -1.95 -18.61 -8.27
C GLY A 122 -3.24 -19.19 -7.67
N GLU A 123 -3.17 -19.58 -6.40
CA GLU A 123 -4.29 -20.16 -5.65
C GLU A 123 -5.48 -19.20 -5.51
N HIS A 124 -5.19 -17.90 -5.43
CA HIS A 124 -6.20 -16.83 -5.38
C HIS A 124 -5.89 -15.80 -6.47
N PRO A 125 -6.28 -16.07 -7.73
CA PRO A 125 -6.06 -15.13 -8.81
C PRO A 125 -6.90 -13.87 -8.58
N MET A 126 -6.31 -12.71 -8.84
CA MET A 126 -7.00 -11.42 -8.69
C MET A 126 -6.72 -10.55 -9.90
N ASN A 127 -7.74 -9.83 -10.34
CA ASN A 127 -7.61 -8.77 -11.32
C ASN A 127 -8.03 -7.46 -10.66
N MET A 128 -7.22 -6.41 -10.82
CA MET A 128 -7.48 -5.11 -10.23
C MET A 128 -7.09 -4.01 -11.19
N LYS A 129 -7.97 -3.03 -11.39
CA LYS A 129 -7.69 -1.82 -12.17
C LYS A 129 -7.70 -0.61 -11.26
N MET A 130 -6.65 0.20 -11.32
CA MET A 130 -6.49 1.37 -10.46
C MET A 130 -6.06 2.58 -11.28
N ARG A 131 -6.51 3.76 -10.87
CA ARG A 131 -6.00 5.03 -11.37
C ARG A 131 -5.19 5.73 -10.29
N TYR A 132 -3.98 6.12 -10.65
CA TYR A 132 -3.06 6.89 -9.83
C TYR A 132 -3.08 8.34 -10.32
N THR A 133 -3.43 9.27 -9.43
CA THR A 133 -3.42 10.71 -9.72
C THR A 133 -2.43 11.42 -8.81
N HIS A 134 -1.42 12.08 -9.38
CA HIS A 134 -0.43 12.83 -8.63
C HIS A 134 -1.06 14.09 -8.04
N LEU A 135 -0.95 14.24 -6.72
CA LEU A 135 -1.51 15.34 -5.95
C LEU A 135 -0.45 16.41 -5.59
N GLY A 136 0.83 16.17 -5.87
CA GLY A 136 1.93 17.05 -5.50
C GLY A 136 2.87 16.41 -4.48
N PRO A 137 3.61 17.19 -3.66
CA PRO A 137 4.53 16.66 -2.66
C PRO A 137 3.78 15.97 -1.50
N CYS A 138 4.47 15.08 -0.79
CA CYS A 138 3.94 14.52 0.45
C CYS A 138 3.80 15.58 1.54
N ARG A 139 2.79 15.44 2.41
CA ARG A 139 2.63 16.31 3.58
C ARG A 139 3.54 15.85 4.72
N GLU A 140 3.96 16.79 5.56
CA GLU A 140 4.69 16.47 6.79
C GLU A 140 3.83 15.57 7.70
N GLY A 141 4.45 14.54 8.28
CA GLY A 141 3.76 13.59 9.17
C GLY A 141 2.75 12.65 8.48
N GLN A 142 2.64 12.68 7.14
CA GLN A 142 1.73 11.80 6.40
C GLN A 142 2.18 10.34 6.50
N ALA A 143 1.26 9.40 6.68
CA ALA A 143 1.58 7.98 6.55
C ALA A 143 1.95 7.61 5.09
N ALA A 144 2.67 6.51 4.88
CA ALA A 144 2.94 5.97 3.55
C ALA A 144 1.64 5.69 2.77
N MET A 145 0.58 5.28 3.48
CA MET A 145 -0.76 5.13 2.96
C MET A 145 -1.78 5.73 3.93
N SER A 146 -2.78 6.41 3.39
CA SER A 146 -3.88 7.01 4.15
C SER A 146 -5.18 6.92 3.36
N PHE A 147 -6.30 6.93 4.06
CA PHE A 147 -7.63 7.08 3.50
C PHE A 147 -8.10 8.51 3.68
N ASP A 148 -9.00 8.95 2.81
CA ASP A 148 -9.69 10.22 2.99
C ASP A 148 -10.36 10.26 4.38
N LYS A 149 -10.19 11.37 5.10
CA LYS A 149 -10.75 11.57 6.44
C LYS A 149 -12.27 11.30 6.53
N ASN A 150 -13.01 11.53 5.45
CA ASN A 150 -14.45 11.34 5.38
C ASN A 150 -14.86 9.96 4.85
N SER A 151 -13.90 9.11 4.46
CA SER A 151 -14.17 7.74 4.01
C SER A 151 -14.73 6.88 5.13
N GLU A 152 -15.59 5.91 4.77
CA GLU A 152 -16.12 4.92 5.71
C GLU A 152 -15.02 4.10 6.39
N GLN A 153 -13.90 3.90 5.71
CA GLN A 153 -12.72 3.21 6.22
C GLN A 153 -12.08 4.02 7.33
N CYS A 154 -11.86 5.32 7.11
CA CYS A 154 -11.32 6.17 8.15
C CYS A 154 -12.27 6.27 9.36
N LYS A 155 -13.58 6.41 9.13
CA LYS A 155 -14.58 6.38 10.22
C LYS A 155 -14.51 5.08 11.03
N LYS A 156 -14.39 3.93 10.36
CA LYS A 156 -14.23 2.62 11.03
C LYS A 156 -12.93 2.52 11.83
N ILE A 157 -11.82 3.03 11.29
CA ILE A 157 -10.54 3.07 12.00
C ILE A 157 -10.67 3.95 13.24
N GLN A 158 -11.22 5.16 13.11
CA GLN A 158 -11.45 6.07 14.23
C GLN A 158 -12.35 5.46 15.30
N ALA A 159 -13.46 4.83 14.91
CA ALA A 159 -14.35 4.13 15.83
C ALA A 159 -13.63 2.97 16.54
N SER A 160 -12.78 2.21 15.84
CA SER A 160 -11.99 1.14 16.46
C SER A 160 -10.97 1.68 17.47
N MET A 161 -10.36 2.83 17.19
CA MET A 161 -9.40 3.47 18.10
C MET A 161 -10.06 4.05 19.34
N ALA A 162 -11.26 4.64 19.20
CA ALA A 162 -12.00 5.18 20.34
C ALA A 162 -12.33 4.10 21.39
N ASN A 163 -12.40 2.84 20.96
CA ASN A 163 -12.62 1.67 21.83
C ASN A 163 -11.31 0.99 22.28
N MET A 164 -10.15 1.59 22.03
CA MET A 164 -8.85 1.12 22.49
C MET A 164 -8.31 2.04 23.59
N ASP A 165 -8.58 1.70 24.84
CA ASP A 165 -7.87 2.27 25.99
C ASP A 165 -6.60 1.43 26.27
N PRO A 166 -5.39 1.97 26.07
CA PRO A 166 -4.14 1.26 26.34
C PRO A 166 -4.06 0.73 27.78
N ALA A 167 -4.53 1.49 28.78
CA ALA A 167 -4.45 1.11 30.18
C ALA A 167 -5.34 -0.09 30.48
N GLN A 168 -6.55 -0.12 29.93
CA GLN A 168 -7.46 -1.27 30.08
C GLN A 168 -6.95 -2.50 29.31
N ARG A 169 -6.45 -2.30 28.08
CA ARG A 169 -5.93 -3.40 27.25
C ARG A 169 -4.67 -4.03 27.82
N CYS A 170 -3.85 -3.26 28.53
CA CYS A 170 -2.59 -3.70 29.14
C CYS A 170 -2.69 -4.02 30.63
N ALA A 171 -3.89 -4.01 31.22
CA ALA A 171 -4.08 -4.25 32.65
C ALA A 171 -3.52 -5.60 33.13
N GLY A 172 -3.56 -6.63 32.28
CA GLY A 172 -3.03 -7.97 32.58
C GLY A 172 -1.55 -8.18 32.25
N ALA A 173 -0.83 -7.17 31.77
CA ALA A 173 0.56 -7.32 31.29
C ALA A 173 1.61 -7.36 32.43
N GLY A 174 1.21 -7.16 33.68
CA GLY A 174 2.11 -7.23 34.84
C GLY A 174 3.29 -6.26 34.73
N ALA A 175 4.51 -6.76 34.94
CA ALA A 175 5.75 -5.97 34.83
C ALA A 175 5.97 -5.34 33.44
N ASN A 176 5.35 -5.87 32.38
CA ASN A 176 5.47 -5.34 31.01
C ASN A 176 4.38 -4.31 30.66
N ARG A 177 3.59 -3.86 31.63
CA ARG A 177 2.46 -2.94 31.39
C ARG A 177 2.88 -1.66 30.68
N GLU A 178 3.96 -1.01 31.12
CA GLU A 178 4.42 0.24 30.50
C GLU A 178 4.83 0.04 29.03
N GLN A 179 5.54 -1.05 28.73
CA GLN A 179 5.92 -1.40 27.36
C GLN A 179 4.69 -1.73 26.49
N CYS A 180 3.71 -2.45 27.04
CA CYS A 180 2.44 -2.73 26.38
C CYS A 180 1.70 -1.41 26.05
N GLU A 181 1.57 -0.50 27.02
CA GLU A 181 0.88 0.78 26.82
C GLU A 181 1.60 1.63 25.78
N LYS A 182 2.94 1.68 25.80
CA LYS A 182 3.74 2.40 24.80
C LYS A 182 3.50 1.86 23.38
N MET A 183 3.51 0.54 23.22
CA MET A 183 3.25 -0.11 21.94
C MET A 183 1.81 0.15 21.45
N MET A 184 0.83 0.08 22.34
CA MET A 184 -0.57 0.41 22.01
C MET A 184 -0.73 1.86 21.58
N ARG A 185 -0.09 2.82 22.28
CA ARG A 185 -0.11 4.24 21.89
C ARG A 185 0.53 4.45 20.53
N GLN A 186 1.62 3.74 20.21
CA GLN A 186 2.24 3.77 18.88
C GLN A 186 1.30 3.25 17.80
N GLN A 187 0.60 2.13 18.05
CA GLN A 187 -0.39 1.59 17.10
C GLN A 187 -1.55 2.56 16.86
N ILE A 188 -2.08 3.19 17.92
CA ILE A 188 -3.13 4.22 17.80
C ILE A 188 -2.62 5.41 16.98
N ALA A 189 -1.40 5.89 17.23
CA ALA A 189 -0.82 6.99 16.46
C ALA A 189 -0.67 6.64 14.98
N GLN A 190 -0.19 5.42 14.66
CA GLN A 190 -0.09 4.93 13.28
C GLN A 190 -1.46 4.84 12.61
N ALA A 191 -2.45 4.26 13.28
CA ALA A 191 -3.81 4.15 12.76
C ALA A 191 -4.45 5.53 12.53
N LYS A 192 -4.17 6.51 13.39
CA LYS A 192 -4.60 7.91 13.20
C LYS A 192 -3.94 8.54 11.98
N ALA A 193 -2.65 8.28 11.74
CA ALA A 193 -1.94 8.80 10.57
C ALA A 193 -2.46 8.22 9.23
N MET A 194 -3.16 7.08 9.26
CA MET A 194 -3.83 6.49 8.10
C MET A 194 -5.14 7.21 7.71
N CYS A 195 -5.54 8.25 8.43
CA CYS A 195 -6.75 9.04 8.19
C CYS A 195 -6.37 10.49 7.89
N ASN A 196 -6.50 10.94 6.64
CA ASN A 196 -6.07 12.29 6.22
C ASN A 196 -7.09 12.99 5.33
#